data_AF-A0A9X0ER96-F1
#
_entry.id   AF-A0A9X0ER96-F1
#
_cell.length_a   1.000
_cell.length_b   1.000
_cell.length_c   1.000
_cell.angle_alpha   90.00
_cell.angle_beta   90.00
_cell.angle_gamma   90.00
#
_symmetry.space_group_name_H-M   'P 1'
#
loop_
_entity.id
_entity.type
_entity.pdbx_description
1 polymer ?
#
loop_
_entity_poly.entity_id
_entity_poly.type
_entity_poly.pdbx_seq_one_letter_code
_entity_poly.pdbx_strand_id
1 'polypeptide(L)'
;NKFKVLTKNTKGLEGKNPYFVLNDELHAQENMDMYDNLKSAQISREQPIMLNISTAGKGASSVGMRVYKYAKFVLENDDDDSLFVAIWEPNKNYDWEDRKVWEMVNPNIGVSVTMETLEIEFKKAKQSAHSKAEFLSKHLNVFVNGADNYFEHDQVQHVLVEDLGDLTGE
;
A
#
# COMPACT_ATOMS: atom_id res chain seq x y z
N ASN A 1 -6.49 -12.85 29.84
CA ASN A 1 -6.01 -12.04 28.69
C ASN A 1 -6.97 -10.89 28.44
N LYS A 2 -6.46 -9.69 28.11
CA LYS A 2 -7.28 -8.49 27.82
C LYS A 2 -6.83 -7.90 26.48
N PHE A 3 -7.79 -7.65 25.60
CA PHE A 3 -7.57 -6.84 24.40
C PHE A 3 -7.83 -5.37 24.72
N LYS A 4 -6.98 -4.49 24.22
CA LYS A 4 -7.12 -3.03 24.37
C LYS A 4 -7.01 -2.41 22.98
N VAL A 5 -8.05 -1.72 22.56
CA VAL A 5 -8.01 -0.91 21.34
C VAL A 5 -7.17 0.33 21.61
N LEU A 6 -6.26 0.63 20.70
CA LEU A 6 -5.42 1.84 20.73
C LEU A 6 -5.86 2.74 19.60
N THR A 7 -5.95 4.04 19.86
CA THR A 7 -6.23 5.04 18.82
C THR A 7 -4.91 5.63 18.31
N LYS A 8 -4.97 6.44 17.25
CA LYS A 8 -3.81 7.18 16.71
C LYS A 8 -3.07 8.02 17.77
N ASN A 9 -3.73 8.37 18.88
CA ASN A 9 -3.11 9.18 19.92
C ASN A 9 -2.09 8.37 20.73
N THR A 10 -0.83 8.76 20.61
CA THR A 10 0.31 8.06 21.23
C THR A 10 0.46 8.33 22.73
N LYS A 11 -0.28 9.30 23.29
CA LYS A 11 -0.22 9.63 24.72
C LYS A 11 -0.62 8.42 25.59
N GLY A 12 0.34 7.91 26.37
CA GLY A 12 0.14 6.80 27.30
C GLY A 12 0.32 5.40 26.72
N LEU A 13 1.04 5.26 25.60
CA LEU A 13 1.43 3.95 25.03
C LEU A 13 2.61 3.28 25.74
N GLU A 14 3.45 4.06 26.43
CA GLU A 14 4.57 3.52 27.20
C GLU A 14 4.08 2.57 28.32
N GLY A 15 4.80 1.45 28.51
CA GLY A 15 4.56 0.51 29.60
C GLY A 15 3.41 -0.49 29.41
N LYS A 16 2.80 -0.59 28.22
CA LYS A 16 1.69 -1.55 27.99
C LYS A 16 2.12 -3.02 27.89
N ASN A 17 3.43 -3.29 27.80
CA ASN A 17 4.08 -4.61 27.78
C ASN A 17 3.24 -5.73 27.13
N PRO A 18 2.82 -5.60 25.86
CA PRO A 18 1.89 -6.52 25.22
C PRO A 18 2.57 -7.82 24.80
N TYR A 19 1.87 -8.95 24.84
CA TYR A 19 2.33 -10.18 24.17
C TYR A 19 2.03 -10.17 22.67
N PHE A 20 0.87 -9.61 22.31
CA PHE A 20 0.38 -9.58 20.94
C PHE A 20 0.01 -8.15 20.56
N VAL A 21 0.47 -7.72 19.39
CA VAL A 21 0.11 -6.44 18.77
C VAL A 21 -0.43 -6.74 17.38
N LEU A 22 -1.62 -6.22 17.08
CA LEU A 22 -2.19 -6.19 15.74
C LEU A 22 -2.18 -4.73 15.26
N ASN A 23 -1.37 -4.44 14.26
CA ASN A 23 -1.36 -3.16 13.57
C ASN A 23 -2.06 -3.33 12.23
N ASP A 24 -3.26 -2.80 12.14
CA ASP A 24 -4.00 -2.76 10.88
C ASP A 24 -3.79 -1.39 10.20
N GLU A 25 -3.95 -1.36 8.88
CA GLU A 25 -3.80 -0.19 8.02
C GLU A 25 -2.49 0.59 8.24
N LEU A 26 -1.37 -0.15 8.28
CA LEU A 26 -0.05 0.42 8.56
C LEU A 26 0.36 1.55 7.59
N HIS A 27 -0.10 1.49 6.34
CA HIS A 27 0.13 2.56 5.35
C HIS A 27 -0.50 3.90 5.71
N ALA A 28 -1.54 3.92 6.55
CA ALA A 28 -2.23 5.14 6.97
C ALA A 28 -1.53 5.83 8.16
N GLN A 29 -0.54 5.17 8.77
CA GLN A 29 0.23 5.77 9.87
C GLN A 29 1.24 6.79 9.32
N GLU A 30 1.16 8.01 9.86
CA GLU A 30 1.99 9.16 9.44
C GLU A 30 3.42 9.11 10.02
N ASN A 31 3.60 8.51 11.20
CA ASN A 31 4.89 8.45 11.88
C ASN A 31 5.13 7.09 12.55
N MET A 32 6.40 6.78 12.78
CA MET A 32 6.84 5.50 13.35
C MET A 32 6.61 5.38 14.87
N ASP A 33 6.24 6.48 15.55
CA ASP A 33 6.22 6.54 17.01
C ASP A 33 5.37 5.42 17.63
N MET A 34 4.18 5.15 17.09
CA MET A 34 3.32 4.08 17.60
C MET A 34 3.93 2.70 17.35
N TYR A 35 4.46 2.49 16.14
CA TYR A 35 5.08 1.23 15.75
C TYR A 35 6.30 0.91 16.62
N ASP A 36 7.22 1.86 16.77
CA ASP A 36 8.47 1.69 17.53
C ASP A 36 8.20 1.55 19.03
N ASN A 37 7.22 2.28 19.58
CA ASN A 37 6.81 2.13 20.98
C ASN A 37 6.20 0.75 21.26
N LEU A 38 5.36 0.23 20.37
CA LEU A 38 4.78 -1.10 20.54
C LEU A 38 5.83 -2.20 20.36
N LYS A 39 6.74 -2.05 19.40
CA LYS A 39 7.86 -2.99 19.19
C LYS A 39 8.80 -3.02 20.40
N SER A 40 9.17 -1.86 20.93
CA SER A 40 10.04 -1.78 22.11
C SER A 40 9.36 -2.28 23.38
N ALA A 41 8.06 -2.05 23.55
CA ALA A 41 7.29 -2.58 24.69
C ALA A 41 7.25 -4.12 24.72
N GLN A 42 7.51 -4.80 23.61
CA GLN A 42 7.56 -6.26 23.51
C GLN A 42 8.91 -6.86 23.91
N ILE A 43 9.99 -6.08 24.01
CA ILE A 43 11.37 -6.59 24.26
C ILE A 43 11.47 -7.43 25.53
N SER A 44 10.70 -7.09 26.57
CA SER A 44 10.71 -7.82 27.84
C SER A 44 9.87 -9.10 27.87
N ARG A 45 9.17 -9.44 26.77
CA ARG A 45 8.31 -10.63 26.68
C ARG A 45 9.05 -11.78 26.02
N GLU A 46 8.79 -12.98 26.52
CA GLU A 46 9.11 -14.20 25.79
C GLU A 46 8.10 -14.41 24.65
N GLN A 47 8.61 -14.70 23.46
CA GLN A 47 7.84 -15.01 22.25
C GLN A 47 6.70 -14.01 21.92
N PRO A 48 6.97 -12.69 21.89
CA PRO A 48 5.95 -11.72 21.49
C PRO A 48 5.67 -11.82 19.99
N ILE A 49 4.45 -11.47 19.59
CA ILE A 49 4.05 -11.41 18.19
C ILE A 49 3.57 -10.00 17.87
N MET A 50 4.13 -9.42 16.81
CA MET A 50 3.61 -8.20 16.17
C MET A 50 3.10 -8.57 14.78
N LEU A 51 1.79 -8.58 14.61
CA LEU A 51 1.11 -8.83 13.34
C LEU A 51 0.80 -7.49 12.68
N ASN A 52 1.39 -7.26 11.51
CA ASN A 52 1.18 -6.05 10.72
C ASN A 52 0.37 -6.41 9.46
N ILE A 53 -0.73 -5.70 9.25
CA ILE A 53 -1.61 -5.83 8.08
C ILE A 53 -1.70 -4.46 7.42
N SER A 54 -1.53 -4.43 6.10
CA SER A 54 -1.60 -3.20 5.33
C SER A 54 -1.86 -3.49 3.87
N THR A 55 -2.43 -2.51 3.19
CA THR A 55 -2.43 -2.42 1.72
C THR A 55 -1.42 -1.38 1.25
N ALA A 56 -1.19 -1.32 -0.05
CA ALA A 56 -0.55 -0.18 -0.69
C ALA A 56 -1.40 1.09 -0.46
N GLY A 57 -0.71 2.18 -0.16
CA GLY A 57 -1.31 3.48 0.11
C GLY A 57 -0.84 4.55 -0.88
N LYS A 58 -1.40 5.75 -0.72
CA LYS A 58 -0.93 6.95 -1.42
C LYS A 58 0.24 7.56 -0.67
N GLY A 59 1.33 7.86 -1.38
CA GLY A 59 2.48 8.57 -0.84
C GLY A 59 3.61 7.67 -0.33
N ALA A 60 4.85 8.11 -0.57
CA ALA A 60 6.07 7.31 -0.39
C ALA A 60 6.67 7.35 1.04
N SER A 61 6.06 8.11 1.96
CA SER A 61 6.63 8.41 3.30
C SER A 61 5.90 7.75 4.47
N SER A 62 4.94 6.84 4.22
CA SER A 62 4.20 6.18 5.31
C SER A 62 5.03 5.12 6.04
N VAL A 63 4.63 4.81 7.28
CA VAL A 63 5.16 3.67 8.06
C VAL A 63 5.07 2.37 7.25
N GLY A 64 3.92 2.16 6.60
CA GLY A 64 3.69 1.00 5.73
C GLY A 64 4.77 0.82 4.67
N MET A 65 5.19 1.89 3.99
CA MET A 65 6.27 1.82 2.98
C MET A 65 7.61 1.40 3.60
N ARG A 66 7.94 1.88 4.81
CA ARG A 66 9.19 1.52 5.49
C ARG A 66 9.21 0.04 5.89
N VAL A 67 8.11 -0.44 6.47
CA VAL A 67 7.96 -1.85 6.86
C VAL A 67 7.91 -2.76 5.64
N TYR A 68 7.21 -2.37 4.58
CA TYR A 68 7.19 -3.09 3.30
C TYR A 68 8.59 -3.24 2.69
N LYS A 69 9.40 -2.16 2.65
CA LYS A 69 10.78 -2.22 2.15
C LYS A 69 11.65 -3.18 2.96
N TYR A 70 11.52 -3.17 4.29
CA TYR A 70 12.25 -4.09 5.15
C TYR A 70 11.78 -5.54 4.95
N ALA A 71 10.47 -5.77 4.82
CA ALA A 71 9.90 -7.09 4.54
C ALA A 71 10.40 -7.66 3.19
N LYS A 72 10.51 -6.81 2.16
CA LYS A 72 11.13 -7.16 0.88
C LYS A 72 12.60 -7.54 1.02
N PHE A 73 13.36 -6.75 1.76
CA PHE A 73 14.76 -7.02 2.02
C PHE A 73 14.94 -8.39 2.70
N VAL A 74 14.13 -8.71 3.72
CA VAL A 74 14.19 -10.02 4.40
C VAL A 74 13.83 -11.16 3.44
N LEU A 75 12.80 -11.02 2.60
CA LEU A 75 12.47 -12.03 1.59
C LEU A 75 13.58 -12.25 0.54
N GLU A 76 14.35 -11.21 0.21
CA GLU A 76 15.45 -11.30 -0.76
C GLU A 76 16.71 -11.95 -0.17
N ASN A 77 16.99 -11.73 1.12
CA ASN A 77 18.20 -12.23 1.78
C ASN A 77 17.98 -13.55 2.53
N ASP A 78 16.74 -13.83 2.93
CA ASP A 78 16.33 -15.03 3.68
C ASP A 78 17.19 -15.27 4.94
N ASP A 79 17.44 -14.19 5.69
CA ASP A 79 18.42 -14.15 6.79
C ASP A 79 17.82 -13.90 8.19
N ASP A 80 16.49 -13.82 8.31
CA ASP A 80 15.77 -13.57 9.56
C ASP A 80 14.59 -14.52 9.77
N ASP A 81 14.85 -15.64 10.46
CA ASP A 81 13.85 -16.65 10.83
C ASP A 81 12.76 -16.14 11.78
N SER A 82 12.93 -14.95 12.38
CA SER A 82 11.94 -14.37 13.30
C SER A 82 10.79 -13.66 12.58
N LEU A 83 10.92 -13.41 11.27
CA LEU A 83 9.90 -12.74 10.46
C LEU A 83 9.21 -13.71 9.51
N PHE A 84 7.88 -13.75 9.60
CA PHE A 84 7.04 -14.28 8.54
C PHE A 84 6.53 -13.13 7.66
N VAL A 85 6.77 -13.21 6.36
CA VAL A 85 6.35 -12.20 5.39
C VAL A 85 5.51 -12.83 4.29
N ALA A 86 4.33 -12.26 4.04
CA ALA A 86 3.49 -12.59 2.90
C ALA A 86 3.06 -11.30 2.20
N ILE A 87 3.37 -11.18 0.92
CA ILE A 87 3.05 -10.01 0.10
C ILE A 87 2.44 -10.47 -1.21
N TRP A 88 1.23 -9.99 -1.49
CA TRP A 88 0.56 -10.18 -2.78
C TRP A 88 0.63 -8.89 -3.56
N GLU A 89 1.49 -8.85 -4.56
CA GLU A 89 1.69 -7.70 -5.42
C GLU A 89 2.09 -8.17 -6.82
N PRO A 90 1.90 -7.33 -7.85
CA PRO A 90 2.19 -7.74 -9.20
C PRO A 90 3.71 -7.75 -9.47
N ASN A 91 4.13 -8.57 -10.43
CA ASN A 91 5.52 -8.57 -10.91
C ASN A 91 5.90 -7.23 -11.56
N LYS A 92 7.20 -6.96 -11.70
CA LYS A 92 7.67 -5.78 -12.47
C LYS A 92 7.10 -5.83 -13.90
N ASN A 93 6.72 -4.66 -14.42
CA ASN A 93 6.15 -4.48 -15.77
C ASN A 93 4.84 -5.25 -16.02
N TYR A 94 4.04 -5.49 -14.97
CA TYR A 94 2.72 -6.08 -15.10
C TYR A 94 1.79 -5.25 -16.00
N ASP A 95 0.87 -5.93 -16.67
CA ASP A 95 -0.28 -5.29 -17.31
C ASP A 95 -1.43 -5.21 -16.30
N TRP A 96 -1.81 -3.99 -15.94
CA TRP A 96 -2.89 -3.75 -14.98
C TRP A 96 -4.28 -4.06 -15.55
N GLU A 97 -4.43 -4.25 -16.86
CA GLU A 97 -5.68 -4.69 -17.50
C GLU A 97 -5.81 -6.23 -17.56
N ASP A 98 -4.74 -6.99 -17.25
CA ASP A 98 -4.75 -8.45 -17.28
C ASP A 98 -5.40 -9.04 -16.01
N ARG A 99 -6.49 -9.79 -16.21
CA ARG A 99 -7.22 -10.50 -15.15
C ARG A 99 -6.34 -11.51 -14.40
N LYS A 100 -5.32 -12.07 -15.04
CA LYS A 100 -4.37 -12.97 -14.35
C LYS A 100 -3.55 -12.23 -13.29
N VAL A 101 -3.23 -10.96 -13.53
CA VAL A 101 -2.59 -10.11 -12.53
C VAL A 101 -3.55 -9.85 -11.38
N TRP A 102 -4.84 -9.64 -11.67
CA TRP A 102 -5.85 -9.42 -10.64
C TRP A 102 -6.01 -10.66 -9.74
N GLU A 103 -6.06 -11.86 -10.32
CA GLU A 103 -6.11 -13.12 -9.57
C GLU A 103 -4.84 -13.34 -8.72
N MET A 104 -3.66 -13.03 -9.28
CA MET A 104 -2.38 -13.20 -8.59
C MET A 104 -2.30 -12.39 -7.29
N VAL A 105 -2.80 -11.15 -7.31
CA VAL A 105 -2.68 -10.23 -6.17
C VAL A 105 -3.87 -10.28 -5.21
N ASN A 106 -4.93 -11.01 -5.58
CA ASN A 106 -6.13 -11.20 -4.76
C ASN A 106 -6.27 -12.69 -4.38
N PRO A 107 -5.51 -13.19 -3.38
CA PRO A 107 -5.48 -14.62 -3.03
C PRO A 107 -6.82 -15.20 -2.56
N ASN A 108 -7.77 -14.34 -2.17
CA ASN A 108 -9.10 -14.73 -1.71
C ASN A 108 -10.21 -14.38 -2.72
N ILE A 109 -9.85 -14.27 -4.01
CA ILE A 109 -10.80 -14.02 -5.10
C ILE A 109 -11.82 -15.18 -5.18
N GLY A 110 -13.08 -14.83 -5.43
CA GLY A 110 -14.21 -15.77 -5.40
C GLY A 110 -14.81 -15.99 -4.00
N VAL A 111 -14.16 -15.51 -2.92
CA VAL A 111 -14.69 -15.59 -1.55
C VAL A 111 -15.00 -14.21 -0.99
N SER A 112 -14.01 -13.31 -0.89
CA SER A 112 -14.23 -11.95 -0.36
C SER A 112 -14.44 -10.90 -1.43
N VAL A 113 -13.83 -11.07 -2.60
CA VAL A 113 -13.97 -10.20 -3.77
C VAL A 113 -14.21 -11.09 -4.98
N THR A 114 -15.15 -10.73 -5.85
CA THR A 114 -15.39 -11.49 -7.09
C THR A 114 -14.74 -10.81 -8.29
N MET A 115 -14.40 -11.59 -9.31
CA MET A 115 -13.90 -11.06 -10.58
C MET A 115 -14.89 -10.05 -11.20
N GLU A 116 -16.19 -10.30 -11.08
CA GLU A 116 -17.23 -9.38 -11.56
C GLU A 116 -17.15 -8.00 -10.88
N THR A 117 -16.95 -7.95 -9.56
CA THR A 117 -16.76 -6.67 -8.85
C THR A 117 -15.50 -5.95 -9.31
N LEU A 118 -14.39 -6.67 -9.50
CA LEU A 118 -13.15 -6.08 -10.03
C LEU A 118 -13.33 -5.52 -11.44
N GLU A 119 -14.08 -6.21 -12.32
CA GLU A 119 -14.40 -5.71 -13.65
C GLU A 119 -15.24 -4.42 -13.63
N ILE A 120 -16.17 -4.30 -12.68
CA ILE A 120 -16.98 -3.09 -12.50
C ILE A 120 -16.08 -1.93 -12.07
N GLU A 121 -15.21 -2.12 -11.07
CA GLU A 121 -14.28 -1.09 -10.62
C GLU A 121 -13.24 -0.74 -11.69
N PHE A 122 -12.78 -1.74 -12.47
CA PHE A 122 -11.89 -1.53 -13.60
C PHE A 122 -12.53 -0.64 -14.69
N LYS A 123 -13.81 -0.84 -15.02
CA LYS A 123 -14.51 0.03 -15.97
C LYS A 123 -14.54 1.50 -15.52
N LYS A 124 -14.67 1.75 -14.22
CA LYS A 124 -14.55 3.10 -13.64
C LYS A 124 -13.11 3.60 -13.68
N ALA A 125 -12.14 2.72 -13.40
CA ALA A 125 -10.72 3.02 -13.45
C ALA A 125 -10.27 3.56 -14.82
N LYS A 126 -10.85 3.07 -15.91
CA LYS A 126 -10.57 3.54 -17.28
C LYS A 126 -11.08 4.95 -17.59
N GLN A 127 -11.88 5.57 -16.72
CA GLN A 127 -12.47 6.89 -16.98
C GLN A 127 -11.57 8.06 -16.59
N SER A 128 -10.60 7.85 -15.68
CA SER A 128 -9.70 8.92 -15.24
C SER A 128 -8.41 8.39 -14.60
N ALA A 129 -7.34 9.19 -14.63
CA ALA A 129 -6.09 8.94 -13.93
C ALA A 129 -6.31 8.69 -12.43
N HIS A 130 -7.21 9.46 -11.82
CA HIS A 130 -7.57 9.31 -10.41
C HIS A 130 -8.21 7.94 -10.11
N SER A 131 -9.21 7.55 -10.90
CA SER A 131 -9.87 6.25 -10.74
C SER A 131 -8.92 5.08 -11.02
N LYS A 132 -7.99 5.25 -11.97
CA LYS A 132 -6.90 4.29 -12.21
C LYS A 132 -5.99 4.15 -10.99
N ALA A 133 -5.57 5.25 -10.38
CA ALA A 133 -4.75 5.22 -9.18
C ALA A 133 -5.46 4.55 -7.99
N GLU A 134 -6.76 4.79 -7.83
CA GLU A 134 -7.59 4.06 -6.84
C GLU A 134 -7.60 2.56 -7.12
N PHE A 135 -7.86 2.14 -8.36
CA PHE A 135 -7.88 0.72 -8.72
C PHE A 135 -6.52 0.04 -8.48
N LEU A 136 -5.43 0.68 -8.91
CA LEU A 136 -4.08 0.18 -8.70
C LEU A 136 -3.75 -0.01 -7.22
N SER A 137 -4.06 0.98 -6.38
CA SER A 137 -3.76 0.90 -4.94
C SER A 137 -4.69 -0.03 -4.17
N LYS A 138 -6.00 0.05 -4.40
CA LYS A 138 -7.02 -0.69 -3.64
C LYS A 138 -7.21 -2.13 -4.09
N HIS A 139 -7.03 -2.43 -5.37
CA HIS A 139 -7.35 -3.74 -5.93
C HIS A 139 -6.12 -4.50 -6.45
N LEU A 140 -5.03 -3.80 -6.81
CA LEU A 140 -3.81 -4.44 -7.28
C LEU A 140 -2.63 -4.31 -6.31
N ASN A 141 -2.84 -3.71 -5.14
CA ASN A 141 -1.80 -3.52 -4.11
C ASN A 141 -0.55 -2.80 -4.62
N VAL A 142 -0.72 -1.79 -5.47
CA VAL A 142 0.37 -1.00 -6.08
C VAL A 142 0.46 0.35 -5.38
N PHE A 143 1.66 0.70 -4.91
CA PHE A 143 1.90 2.05 -4.39
C PHE A 143 1.86 3.07 -5.53
N VAL A 144 0.96 4.04 -5.42
CA VAL A 144 0.79 5.12 -6.38
C VAL A 144 1.31 6.43 -5.78
N ASN A 145 2.06 7.18 -6.59
CA ASN A 145 2.41 8.55 -6.25
C ASN A 145 1.17 9.42 -6.52
N GLY A 146 0.76 10.20 -5.53
CA GLY A 146 -0.37 11.13 -5.64
C GLY A 146 -0.07 12.36 -6.50
N ALA A 147 0.74 12.23 -7.56
CA ALA A 147 0.81 13.26 -8.57
C ALA A 147 -0.53 13.23 -9.31
N ASP A 148 -1.42 14.15 -8.97
CA ASP A 148 -2.66 14.40 -9.71
C ASP A 148 -2.29 14.84 -11.12
N ASN A 149 -2.00 13.87 -12.00
CA ASN A 149 -1.85 14.12 -13.41
C ASN A 149 -3.23 14.50 -13.95
N TYR A 150 -3.41 15.79 -14.24
CA TYR A 150 -4.65 16.31 -14.82
C TYR A 150 -4.93 15.75 -16.23
N PHE A 151 -3.87 15.34 -16.94
CA PHE A 151 -3.95 14.74 -18.26
C PHE A 151 -3.00 13.55 -18.34
N GLU A 152 -3.47 12.46 -18.94
CA GLU A 152 -2.65 11.30 -19.29
C GLU A 152 -1.89 11.58 -20.60
N HIS A 153 -0.72 10.94 -20.80
CA HIS A 153 0.14 11.21 -21.95
C HIS A 153 -0.59 11.05 -23.29
N ASP A 154 -1.42 10.00 -23.42
CA ASP A 154 -2.23 9.73 -24.61
C ASP A 154 -3.28 10.83 -24.85
N GLN A 155 -3.88 11.39 -23.80
CA GLN A 155 -4.80 12.52 -23.91
C GLN A 155 -4.11 13.79 -24.40
N VAL A 156 -2.88 14.05 -23.95
CA VAL A 156 -2.12 15.24 -24.35
C VAL A 156 -1.51 15.06 -25.74
N GLN A 157 -1.10 13.84 -26.09
CA GLN A 157 -0.39 13.55 -27.35
C GLN A 157 -1.16 14.03 -28.58
N HIS A 158 -2.49 13.94 -28.56
CA HIS A 158 -3.34 14.37 -29.67
C HIS A 158 -3.51 15.90 -29.78
N VAL A 159 -3.12 16.66 -28.76
CA VAL A 159 -3.20 18.12 -28.73
C VAL A 159 -1.83 18.81 -28.75
N LEU A 160 -0.75 18.03 -28.80
CA LEU A 160 0.59 18.57 -29.01
C LEU A 160 0.71 19.09 -30.45
N VAL A 161 1.07 20.37 -30.58
CA VAL A 161 1.48 20.98 -31.85
C VAL A 161 3.00 21.03 -31.90
N GLU A 162 3.58 20.70 -33.06
CA GLU A 162 5.04 20.71 -33.25
C GLU A 162 5.63 22.13 -33.24
N ASP A 163 4.80 23.12 -33.58
CA ASP A 163 5.13 24.54 -33.60
C ASP A 163 4.11 25.31 -32.76
N LEU A 164 4.58 25.98 -31.72
CA LEU A 164 3.77 26.82 -30.84
C LEU A 164 3.55 28.22 -31.42
N GLY A 165 4.12 28.52 -32.59
CA GLY A 165 4.15 29.86 -33.18
C GLY A 165 5.10 30.79 -32.44
N ASP A 166 5.11 32.06 -32.86
CA ASP A 166 5.91 33.08 -32.20
C ASP A 166 5.31 33.40 -30.82
N LEU A 167 5.95 32.89 -29.77
CA LEU A 167 5.53 33.07 -28.38
C LEU A 167 5.93 34.44 -27.81
N THR A 168 6.53 35.33 -28.62
CA THR A 168 6.70 36.72 -28.22
C THR A 168 5.35 37.43 -28.36
N GLY A 169 4.58 37.45 -27.28
CA GLY A 169 3.35 38.24 -27.20
C GLY A 169 3.60 39.73 -27.49
N GLU A 170 2.60 40.37 -28.11
CA GLU A 170 2.45 41.84 -28.08
C GLU A 170 2.26 42.37 -26.65
#